data_AF-A0A9E5BCX7-F1
#
_entry.id   AF-A0A9E5BCX7-F1
#
_cell.length_a   1.000
_cell.length_b   1.000
_cell.length_c   1.000
_cell.angle_alpha   90.00
_cell.angle_beta   90.00
_cell.angle_gamma   90.00
#
_symmetry.space_group_name_H-M   'P 1'
#
loop_
_entity.id
_entity.type
_entity.pdbx_description
1 polymer ?
#
loop_
_entity_poly.entity_id
_entity_poly.type
_entity_poly.pdbx_seq_one_letter_code
_entity_poly.pdbx_strand_id
1 'polypeptide(L)' 'VGSIQALETIKLLLNLGESLIGRVLAVDTTEMVFRTFKLRVDPSNPVTYANRDRIQVKDLEGLCGPQMSH' A
#
# COMPACT_ATOMS: atom_id res chain seq x y z
N VAL A 1 -2.67 4.63 12.00
CA VAL A 1 -2.04 4.14 10.74
C VAL A 1 -0.62 4.68 10.56
N GLY A 2 -0.39 6.00 10.60
CA GLY A 2 0.95 6.60 10.40
C GLY A 2 2.08 6.01 11.25
N SER A 3 1.87 5.81 12.55
CA SER A 3 2.90 5.22 13.43
C SER A 3 3.29 3.79 13.02
N ILE A 4 2.34 3.00 12.50
CA ILE A 4 2.60 1.64 11.99
C ILE A 4 3.44 1.71 10.72
N GLN A 5 3.17 2.68 9.83
CA GLN A 5 3.99 2.90 8.63
C GLN A 5 5.41 3.33 9.00
N ALA A 6 5.57 4.23 9.96
CA ALA A 6 6.89 4.65 10.45
C ALA A 6 7.68 3.47 11.05
N LEU A 7 7.01 2.63 11.84
CA LEU A 7 7.61 1.43 12.40
C LEU A 7 8.04 0.44 11.30
N GLU A 8 7.22 0.27 10.26
CA GLU A 8 7.55 -0.60 9.12
C GLU A 8 8.80 -0.10 8.39
N THR A 9 8.93 1.22 8.19
CA THR A 9 10.15 1.82 7.63
C THR A 9 11.38 1.51 8.48
N ILE A 10 11.29 1.66 9.80
CA ILE A 10 12.40 1.35 10.72
C ILE A 10 12.78 -0.13 10.63
N LYS A 11 11.79 -1.03 10.62
CA LYS A 11 12.04 -2.48 10.47
C LYS A 11 12.80 -2.81 9.19
N LEU A 12 12.41 -2.19 8.07
CA LEU A 12 13.08 -2.40 6.78
C LEU A 12 14.51 -1.86 6.78
N LEU A 13 14.73 -0.65 7.29
CA LEU A 13 16.06 -0.01 7.33
C LEU A 13 17.05 -0.78 8.20
N LEU A 14 16.58 -1.34 9.32
CA LEU A 14 17.42 -2.03 10.30
C LEU A 14 17.39 -3.56 10.16
N ASN A 15 16.67 -4.08 9.16
CA ASN A 15 16.44 -5.52 8.95
C ASN A 15 15.92 -6.23 10.22
N LEU A 16 14.88 -5.68 10.85
CA LEU A 16 14.32 -6.18 12.11
C LEU A 16 12.98 -6.91 11.90
N GLY A 17 12.87 -8.10 12.51
CA GLY A 17 11.63 -8.85 12.58
C GLY A 17 11.05 -9.20 11.20
N GLU A 18 9.73 -9.41 11.14
CA GLU A 18 9.05 -9.67 9.88
C GLU A 18 8.43 -8.41 9.28
N SER A 19 8.63 -8.20 7.99
CA SER A 19 8.09 -7.04 7.26
C SER A 19 6.68 -7.30 6.73
N LEU A 20 5.82 -6.29 6.71
CA LEU A 20 4.48 -6.34 6.11
C LEU A 20 4.51 -6.38 4.57
N ILE A 21 5.68 -6.52 3.94
CA ILE A 21 5.78 -6.70 2.48
C ILE A 21 4.89 -7.87 2.04
N GLY A 22 4.06 -7.62 1.01
CA GLY A 22 3.11 -8.60 0.50
C GLY A 22 1.92 -8.87 1.42
N ARG A 23 1.68 -8.04 2.45
CA ARG A 23 0.58 -8.20 3.40
C ARG A 23 -0.26 -6.92 3.48
N VAL A 24 -1.56 -7.08 3.65
CA VAL A 24 -2.50 -5.98 3.96
C VAL A 24 -2.89 -6.09 5.42
N LEU A 25 -2.64 -5.03 6.18
CA LEU A 25 -3.08 -4.90 7.57
C LEU A 25 -4.38 -4.11 7.61
N ALA A 26 -5.48 -4.77 7.99
CA ALA A 26 -6.75 -4.12 8.29
C ALA A 26 -6.84 -3.88 9.80
N VAL A 27 -7.24 -2.67 10.17
CA VAL A 27 -7.45 -2.26 11.56
C VAL A 27 -8.92 -1.92 11.73
N ASP A 28 -9.62 -2.75 12.49
CA ASP A 28 -10.95 -2.41 13.00
C ASP A 28 -10.76 -1.59 14.27
N THR A 29 -11.10 -0.30 14.21
CA THR A 29 -10.89 0.63 15.33
C THR A 29 -12.00 0.59 16.36
N THR A 30 -13.16 0.02 16.03
CA THR A 30 -14.29 -0.10 16.96
C THR A 30 -13.99 -1.22 17.96
N GLU A 31 -13.58 -2.38 17.45
CA GLU A 31 -13.27 -3.57 18.25
C GLU A 31 -11.76 -3.70 18.57
N MET A 32 -10.93 -2.77 18.07
CA MET A 32 -9.46 -2.78 18.18
C MET A 32 -8.82 -4.09 17.69
N VAL A 33 -9.35 -4.64 16.59
CA VAL A 33 -8.89 -5.89 16.00
C VAL A 33 -7.96 -5.63 14.82
N PHE A 34 -6.81 -6.32 14.84
CA PHE A 34 -5.86 -6.33 13.73
C PHE A 34 -6.00 -7.61 12.93
N ARG A 35 -6.21 -7.49 11.62
CA ARG A 35 -6.26 -8.63 10.70
C ARG A 35 -5.22 -8.45 9.60
N THR A 36 -4.42 -9.49 9.36
CA THR A 36 -3.40 -9.46 8.32
C THR A 36 -3.78 -10.44 7.21
N PHE A 37 -3.81 -9.96 5.98
CA PHE A 37 -4.10 -10.76 4.79
C PHE A 37 -2.85 -10.87 3.93
N LYS A 38 -2.56 -12.07 3.42
CA LYS A 38 -1.49 -12.26 2.43
C LYS A 38 -2.00 -11.82 1.06
N LEU A 39 -1.36 -10.80 0.49
CA LEU A 39 -1.65 -10.35 -0.86
C LEU A 39 -1.00 -11.30 -1.86
N ARG A 40 -1.79 -11.81 -2.82
CA ARG A 40 -1.28 -12.64 -3.90
C ARG A 40 -1.11 -11.79 -5.15
N VAL A 41 0.01 -11.99 -5.85
CA VAL A 41 0.24 -11.37 -7.14
C VAL A 41 -0.83 -11.86 -8.12
N ASP A 42 -1.51 -10.92 -8.77
CA ASP A 42 -2.37 -11.22 -9.90
C ASP A 42 -1.48 -11.40 -11.15
N PRO A 43 -1.45 -12.60 -11.77
CA PRO A 43 -0.63 -12.85 -12.96
C PRO A 43 -1.08 -12.04 -14.18
N SER A 44 -2.30 -11.51 -14.19
CA SER A 44 -2.83 -10.68 -15.27
C SER A 44 -2.52 -9.19 -15.10
N ASN A 45 -1.99 -8.76 -13.96
CA ASN A 45 -1.71 -7.35 -13.68
C ASN A 45 -0.59 -6.81 -14.61
N PRO A 46 -0.87 -5.80 -15.46
CA PRO A 46 0.15 -5.21 -16.31
C PRO A 46 1.07 -4.23 -15.57
N VAL A 47 0.70 -3.74 -14.39
CA VAL A 47 1.46 -2.78 -13.58
C VAL A 47 2.38 -3.54 -12.62
N THR A 48 3.51 -4.00 -13.15
CA THR A 48 4.52 -4.76 -12.41
C THR A 48 5.91 -4.16 -12.62
N TYR A 49 6.86 -4.55 -11.76
CA TYR A 49 8.25 -4.17 -11.98
C TYR A 49 8.75 -4.65 -13.35
N ALA A 50 8.43 -5.87 -13.80
CA ALA A 50 8.87 -6.36 -15.12
C ALA A 50 8.43 -5.43 -16.27
N ASN A 51 7.26 -4.80 -16.15
CA ASN A 51 6.69 -3.88 -17.14
C ASN A 51 7.04 -2.41 -16.88
N ARG A 52 8.01 -2.08 -16.01
CA ARG A 52 8.26 -0.70 -15.57
C ARG A 52 8.46 0.31 -16.70
N ASP A 53 9.08 -0.11 -17.81
CA ASP A 53 9.36 0.76 -18.96
C ASP A 53 8.07 1.17 -19.72
N ARG A 54 6.96 0.46 -19.50
CA ARG A 54 5.64 0.77 -20.08
C ARG A 54 4.83 1.71 -19.20
N ILE A 55 5.25 1.93 -17.95
CA ILE A 55 4.51 2.75 -16.98
C ILE A 55 4.83 4.22 -17.25
N GLN A 56 3.79 4.99 -17.57
CA GLN A 56 3.88 6.44 -17.72
C GLN A 56 3.33 7.12 -16.48
N VAL A 57 4.13 8.00 -15.88
CA VAL A 57 3.67 8.85 -14.78
C VAL A 57 2.80 9.95 -15.37
N LYS A 58 1.54 9.98 -14.97
CA LYS A 58 0.60 11.02 -15.34
C LYS A 58 0.23 11.82 -14.11
N ASP A 59 0.25 13.14 -14.23
CA ASP A 59 -0.28 14.00 -13.17
C ASP A 59 -1.81 13.90 -13.13
N LEU A 60 -2.35 13.81 -11.92
CA LEU A 60 -3.77 13.67 -11.64
C LEU A 60 -4.29 14.96 -11.03
N GLU A 61 -3.95 16.10 -11.66
CA GLU A 61 -4.39 17.43 -11.24
C GLU A 61 -5.91 17.44 -11.02
N GLY A 62 -6.33 17.86 -9.84
CA GLY A 62 -7.74 17.97 -9.46
C GLY A 62 -8.47 16.66 -9.14
N LEU A 63 -7.85 15.48 -9.31
CA LEU A 63 -8.49 14.19 -8.98
C LEU A 63 -8.22 13.73 -7.54
N CYS A 64 -7.26 14.35 -6.86
CA CYS A 64 -6.92 14.02 -5.47
C CYS A 64 -7.80 14.75 -4.44
N GLY A 65 -8.81 15.50 -4.87
CA GLY A 65 -9.75 16.22 -4.00
C GLY A 65 -11.21 15.94 -4.37
N PRO A 66 -12.16 16.11 -3.43
CA PRO A 66 -13.58 15.96 -3.73
C PRO A 66 -14.00 16.98 -4.80
N GLN A 67 -14.63 16.50 -5.86
CA GLN A 67 -15.23 17.32 -6.91
C GLN A 67 -16.74 17.35 -6.73
N MET A 68 -17.34 18.53 -6.88
CA MET A 68 -18.79 18.68 -7.03
C MET A 68 -19.12 18.50 -8.51
N SER A 69 -19.93 17.50 -8.86
CA SER A 69 -20.55 17.43 -10.18
C SER A 69 -21.71 18.42 -10.21
N HIS A 70 -21.58 19.52 -10.96
CA HIS A 70 -22.59 20.56 -11.23
C HIS A 70 -23.50 20.97 -10.06
#